data_AF-A0A202E3T9-F1
#
_entry.id   AF-A0A202E3T9-F1
#
_cell.length_a   1.000
_cell.length_b   1.000
_cell.length_c   1.000
_cell.angle_alpha   90.00
_cell.angle_beta   90.00
_cell.angle_gamma   90.00
#
_symmetry.space_group_name_H-M   'P 1'
#
loop_
_entity.id
_entity.type
_entity.pdbx_description
1 polymer ?
#
loop_
_entity_poly.entity_id
_entity_poly.type
_entity_poly.pdbx_seq_one_letter_code
_entity_poly.pdbx_strand_id
1 'polypeptide(L)'
;MKDNMSNIFVLGALPNIEASLRLVLSDYELEFRPKNSASVLMKLDELPPLLIVASLQGQRQYIENLLERLARRPDPCRPSIILFTATKGLKTTDPRVHLIPKPDIAALSAKVKQLLEK
;
A
#
# COMPACT_ATOMS: atom_id res chain seq x y z
N MET A 1 -14.72 2.90 23.75
CA MET A 1 -14.63 2.36 22.39
C MET A 1 -13.60 3.18 21.64
N LYS A 2 -12.33 2.83 21.82
CA LYS A 2 -11.21 3.37 21.03
C LYS A 2 -10.60 2.17 20.31
N ASP A 3 -9.75 2.42 19.31
CA ASP A 3 -8.90 1.42 18.66
C ASP A 3 -9.54 0.64 17.51
N ASN A 4 -10.06 1.36 16.53
CA ASN A 4 -10.08 0.86 15.15
C ASN A 4 -9.38 1.88 14.25
N MET A 5 -8.15 2.24 14.62
CA MET A 5 -7.27 3.02 13.75
C MET A 5 -6.89 2.13 12.57
N SER A 6 -7.61 2.34 11.47
CA SER A 6 -7.36 1.77 10.16
C SER A 6 -5.91 2.04 9.73
N ASN A 7 -5.05 1.04 9.89
CA ASN A 7 -3.61 1.15 9.62
C ASN A 7 -3.31 0.99 8.12
N ILE A 8 -2.64 2.00 7.56
CA ILE A 8 -2.22 2.05 6.15
C ILE A 8 -0.70 1.98 6.10
N PHE A 9 -0.17 0.97 5.41
CA PHE A 9 1.28 0.80 5.27
C PHE A 9 1.77 1.50 4.01
N VAL A 10 2.72 2.41 4.17
CA VAL A 10 3.32 3.15 3.06
C VAL A 10 4.75 2.66 2.86
N LEU A 11 5.02 1.96 1.75
CA LEU A 11 6.29 1.27 1.49
C LEU A 11 7.15 2.02 0.47
N GLY A 12 8.29 2.52 0.94
CA GLY A 12 9.29 3.16 0.09
C GLY A 12 8.74 4.34 -0.70
N ALA A 13 7.83 5.11 -0.10
CA ALA A 13 7.34 6.34 -0.67
C ALA A 13 8.50 7.34 -0.83
N LEU A 14 8.44 8.09 -1.93
CA LEU A 14 9.32 9.24 -2.11
C LEU A 14 8.91 10.30 -1.07
N PRO A 15 9.85 11.07 -0.49
CA PRO A 15 9.54 12.10 0.51
C PRO A 15 8.40 13.04 0.08
N ASN A 16 8.33 13.32 -1.22
CA ASN A 16 7.38 14.20 -1.87
C ASN A 16 5.93 13.65 -1.83
N ILE A 17 5.77 12.32 -1.79
CA ILE A 17 4.48 11.64 -1.73
C ILE A 17 4.06 11.44 -0.28
N GLU A 18 5.02 11.29 0.65
CA GLU A 18 4.70 11.08 2.07
C GLU A 18 3.94 12.26 2.68
N ALA A 19 4.41 13.49 2.45
CA ALA A 19 3.70 14.69 2.92
C ALA A 19 2.28 14.79 2.35
N SER A 20 2.15 14.45 1.06
CA SER A 20 0.87 14.45 0.37
C SER A 20 -0.08 13.36 0.88
N LEU A 21 0.45 12.17 1.16
CA LEU A 21 -0.30 11.06 1.76
C LEU A 21 -0.78 11.41 3.17
N ARG A 22 0.08 12.04 3.99
CA ARG A 22 -0.29 12.54 5.32
C ARG A 22 -1.41 13.55 5.28
N LEU A 23 -1.41 14.44 4.28
CA LEU A 23 -2.48 15.42 4.08
C LEU A 23 -3.79 14.75 3.64
N VAL A 24 -3.71 13.81 2.71
CA VAL A 24 -4.89 13.16 2.14
C VAL A 24 -5.54 12.17 3.08
N LEU A 25 -4.73 11.50 3.90
CA LEU A 25 -5.14 10.42 4.80
C LEU A 25 -4.94 10.84 6.25
N SER A 26 -5.20 12.11 6.56
CA SER A 26 -5.09 12.66 7.92
C SER A 26 -5.99 11.95 8.93
N ASP A 27 -7.08 11.34 8.47
CA ASP A 27 -8.02 10.58 9.29
C ASP A 27 -7.57 9.12 9.56
N TYR A 28 -6.44 8.69 8.99
CA TYR A 28 -5.92 7.33 9.06
C TYR A 28 -4.53 7.29 9.71
N GLU A 29 -4.22 6.20 10.41
CA GLU A 29 -2.84 5.96 10.84
C GLU A 29 -1.99 5.48 9.67
N LEU A 30 -1.00 6.29 9.31
CA LEU A 30 -0.05 6.01 8.25
C LEU A 30 1.25 5.50 8.83
N GLU A 31 1.59 4.26 8.54
CA GLU A 31 2.86 3.69 8.91
C GLU A 31 3.84 3.74 7.72
N PHE A 32 4.76 4.70 7.77
CA PHE A 32 5.80 4.86 6.77
C PHE A 32 6.93 3.87 7.01
N ARG A 33 7.24 3.06 6.00
CA ARG A 33 8.28 2.04 6.08
C ARG A 33 9.28 2.15 4.93
N PRO A 34 10.58 2.04 5.25
CA PRO A 34 11.64 2.16 4.26
C PRO A 34 11.62 0.98 3.29
N LYS A 35 12.25 1.15 2.12
CA LYS A 35 12.36 0.09 1.12
C LYS A 35 12.89 -1.21 1.71
N ASN A 36 12.32 -2.35 1.32
CA ASN A 36 12.78 -3.69 1.68
C ASN A 36 12.81 -4.00 3.19
N SER A 37 11.98 -3.36 4.01
CA SER A 37 11.97 -3.66 5.44
C SER A 37 11.38 -5.06 5.67
N ALA A 38 12.22 -6.02 6.10
CA ALA A 38 11.79 -7.34 6.56
C ALA A 38 10.74 -7.24 7.69
N SER A 39 10.81 -6.14 8.44
CA SER A 39 9.84 -5.75 9.46
C SER A 39 8.44 -5.43 8.92
N VAL A 40 8.26 -5.13 7.63
CA VAL A 40 6.92 -5.01 7.00
C VAL A 40 6.27 -6.39 6.92
N LEU A 41 7.02 -7.40 6.50
CA LEU A 41 6.50 -8.76 6.42
C LEU A 41 6.14 -9.30 7.81
N MET A 42 6.97 -9.04 8.82
CA MET A 42 6.66 -9.42 10.20
C MET A 42 5.42 -8.69 10.75
N LYS A 43 5.31 -7.37 10.53
CA LYS A 43 4.15 -6.62 11.02
C LYS A 43 2.87 -6.89 10.26
N LEU A 44 2.94 -7.34 9.00
CA LEU A 44 1.76 -7.83 8.31
C LEU A 44 1.09 -8.99 9.07
N ASP A 45 1.86 -9.84 9.76
CA ASP A 45 1.32 -10.93 10.58
C ASP A 45 0.79 -10.44 11.94
N GLU A 46 1.42 -9.43 12.55
CA GLU A 46 1.00 -8.88 13.86
C GLU A 46 -0.24 -7.99 13.75
N LEU A 47 -0.30 -7.17 12.71
CA LEU A 47 -1.38 -6.23 12.48
C LEU A 47 -1.65 -6.11 10.97
N PRO A 48 -2.70 -6.78 10.45
CA PRO A 48 -3.01 -6.72 9.03
C PRO A 48 -3.47 -5.30 8.67
N PRO A 49 -2.74 -4.58 7.80
CA PRO A 49 -3.18 -3.28 7.33
C PRO A 49 -4.43 -3.45 6.48
N LEU A 50 -5.24 -2.41 6.38
CA LEU A 50 -6.37 -2.40 5.44
C LEU A 50 -5.89 -2.09 4.02
N LEU A 51 -4.82 -1.31 3.92
CA LEU A 51 -4.29 -0.80 2.67
C LEU A 51 -2.76 -0.73 2.71
N ILE A 52 -2.14 -1.16 1.62
CA ILE A 52 -0.72 -0.98 1.37
C ILE A 52 -0.56 -0.02 0.19
N VAL A 53 0.22 1.03 0.36
CA VAL A 53 0.59 1.99 -0.68
C VAL A 53 2.08 1.86 -0.93
N ALA A 54 2.50 1.48 -2.13
CA ALA A 54 3.91 1.25 -2.42
C ALA A 54 4.36 1.77 -3.77
N SER A 55 5.63 2.17 -3.86
CA SER A 55 6.28 2.51 -5.13
C SER A 55 7.00 1.30 -5.72
N LEU A 56 6.69 0.96 -6.97
CA LEU A 56 7.36 -0.11 -7.70
C LEU A 56 8.80 0.28 -8.10
N GLN A 57 9.07 1.59 -8.23
CA GLN A 57 10.35 2.08 -8.73
C GLN A 57 11.50 1.69 -7.80
N GLY A 58 12.41 0.86 -8.32
CA GLY A 58 13.57 0.35 -7.56
C GLY A 58 13.22 -0.62 -6.44
N GLN A 59 12.02 -1.22 -6.46
CA GLN A 59 11.57 -2.23 -5.49
C GLN A 59 10.76 -3.37 -6.13
N ARG A 60 10.83 -3.51 -7.45
CA ARG A 60 9.98 -4.45 -8.20
C ARG A 60 9.98 -5.86 -7.60
N GLN A 61 11.15 -6.46 -7.42
CA GLN A 61 11.28 -7.82 -6.86
C GLN A 61 10.68 -7.93 -5.44
N TYR A 62 10.85 -6.90 -4.62
CA TYR A 62 10.29 -6.88 -3.27
C TYR A 62 8.76 -6.82 -3.30
N ILE A 63 8.19 -5.97 -4.15
CA ILE A 63 6.74 -5.87 -4.34
C ILE A 63 6.18 -7.17 -4.92
N GLU A 64 6.82 -7.78 -5.90
CA GLU A 64 6.40 -9.08 -6.46
C GLU A 64 6.37 -10.16 -5.37
N ASN A 65 7.43 -10.28 -4.56
CA ASN A 65 7.47 -11.23 -3.44
C ASN A 65 6.43 -10.93 -2.35
N LEU A 66 6.18 -9.65 -2.06
CA LEU A 66 5.13 -9.21 -1.15
C LEU A 66 3.75 -9.65 -1.66
N LEU A 67 3.46 -9.41 -2.94
CA LEU A 67 2.20 -9.83 -3.57
C LEU A 67 2.04 -11.35 -3.53
N GLU A 68 3.09 -12.12 -3.84
CA GLU A 68 3.07 -13.58 -3.77
C GLU A 68 2.77 -14.09 -2.36
N ARG A 69 3.32 -13.43 -1.32
CA ARG A 69 3.03 -13.77 0.07
C ARG A 69 1.60 -13.44 0.47
N LEU A 70 1.10 -12.26 0.10
CA LEU A 70 -0.26 -11.84 0.38
C LEU A 70 -1.28 -12.71 -0.36
N ALA A 71 -0.97 -13.16 -1.57
CA ALA A 71 -1.80 -14.09 -2.35
C ALA A 71 -1.95 -15.47 -1.68
N ARG A 72 -1.07 -15.85 -0.75
CA ARG A 72 -1.17 -17.10 0.04
C ARG A 72 -2.01 -16.95 1.31
N ARG A 73 -2.37 -15.73 1.71
CA ARG A 73 -3.17 -15.48 2.93
C ARG A 73 -4.66 -15.78 2.71
N PRO A 74 -5.44 -16.13 3.74
CA PRO A 74 -6.89 -16.24 3.61
C PRO A 74 -7.52 -14.87 3.25
N ASP A 75 -8.55 -14.92 2.42
CA ASP A 75 -9.21 -13.75 1.79
C ASP A 75 -9.58 -12.58 2.73
N PRO A 76 -10.14 -12.80 3.94
CA PRO A 76 -10.49 -11.69 4.86
C PRO A 76 -9.27 -10.96 5.44
N CYS A 77 -8.07 -11.52 5.34
CA CYS A 77 -6.84 -10.93 5.86
C CYS A 77 -5.97 -10.31 4.75
N ARG A 78 -6.50 -10.17 3.53
CA ARG A 78 -5.75 -9.61 2.39
C ARG A 78 -6.01 -8.11 2.27
N PRO A 79 -4.97 -7.26 2.46
CA PRO A 79 -5.10 -5.82 2.27
C PRO A 79 -5.38 -5.47 0.81
N SER A 80 -6.02 -4.32 0.60
CA SER A 80 -5.98 -3.66 -0.70
C SER A 80 -4.57 -3.10 -0.95
N ILE A 81 -4.13 -3.05 -2.20
CA ILE A 81 -2.75 -2.64 -2.52
C ILE A 81 -2.78 -1.61 -3.65
N ILE A 82 -2.17 -0.46 -3.43
CA ILE A 82 -1.96 0.57 -4.45
C ILE A 82 -0.47 0.61 -4.80
N LEU A 83 -0.16 0.46 -6.08
CA LEU A 83 1.21 0.47 -6.60
C LEU A 83 1.42 1.64 -7.55
N PHE A 84 2.40 2.49 -7.27
CA PHE A 84 2.88 3.50 -8.22
C PHE A 84 3.88 2.86 -9.17
N THR A 85 3.60 2.93 -10.47
CA THR A 85 4.52 2.41 -11.47
C THR A 85 4.69 3.38 -12.63
N ALA A 86 5.91 3.90 -12.82
CA ALA A 86 6.23 4.68 -14.01
C ALA A 86 6.32 3.80 -15.29
N THR A 87 6.38 2.47 -15.14
CA THR A 87 6.61 1.52 -16.23
C THR A 87 5.42 0.57 -16.41
N LYS A 88 5.01 0.33 -17.67
CA LYS A 88 3.92 -0.60 -18.05
C LYS A 88 4.29 -2.08 -17.90
N GLY A 89 5.04 -2.45 -16.86
CA GLY A 89 5.74 -3.73 -16.77
C GLY A 89 5.21 -4.72 -15.72
N LEU A 90 4.42 -4.27 -14.75
CA LEU A 90 3.87 -5.15 -13.72
C LEU A 90 2.51 -5.69 -14.17
N LYS A 91 2.45 -6.97 -14.48
CA LYS A 91 1.19 -7.70 -14.71
C LYS A 91 0.84 -8.43 -13.43
N THR A 92 -0.25 -8.02 -12.81
CA THR A 92 -0.84 -8.71 -11.66
C THR A 92 -2.26 -9.10 -12.03
N THR A 93 -2.65 -10.32 -11.68
CA THR A 93 -4.03 -10.82 -11.84
C THR A 93 -4.86 -10.60 -10.58
N ASP A 94 -4.26 -10.09 -9.50
CA ASP A 94 -4.96 -9.88 -8.24
C ASP A 94 -5.86 -8.62 -8.33
N PRO A 95 -7.19 -8.75 -8.16
CA PRO A 95 -8.12 -7.63 -8.28
C PRO A 95 -7.96 -6.59 -7.17
N ARG A 96 -7.22 -6.89 -6.10
CA ARG A 96 -6.91 -5.96 -5.00
C ARG A 96 -5.75 -5.03 -5.32
N VAL A 97 -4.99 -5.32 -6.38
CA VAL A 97 -3.82 -4.53 -6.75
C VAL A 97 -4.22 -3.47 -7.77
N HIS A 98 -4.10 -2.22 -7.37
CA HIS A 98 -4.43 -1.05 -8.17
C HIS A 98 -3.16 -0.35 -8.63
N LEU A 99 -2.94 -0.34 -9.94
CA LEU A 99 -1.77 0.30 -10.55
C LEU A 99 -2.06 1.76 -10.89
N ILE A 100 -1.26 2.67 -10.36
CA ILE A 100 -1.30 4.10 -10.69
C ILE A 100 -0.03 4.46 -11.48
N PRO A 101 -0.15 4.89 -12.75
CA PRO A 101 0.99 5.03 -13.68
C PRO A 101 1.97 6.17 -13.35
N LYS A 102 1.60 7.08 -12.46
CA LYS A 102 2.45 8.16 -11.93
C LYS A 102 2.08 8.40 -10.47
N PRO A 103 2.96 9.00 -9.66
CA PRO A 103 2.60 9.50 -8.34
C PRO A 103 1.68 10.73 -8.47
N ASP A 104 0.46 10.50 -8.96
CA ASP A 104 -0.60 11.49 -8.99
C ASP A 104 -1.35 11.40 -7.65
N ILE A 105 -1.16 12.43 -6.83
CA ILE A 105 -1.72 12.50 -5.48
C ILE A 105 -3.25 12.56 -5.52
N ALA A 106 -3.85 13.18 -6.53
CA ALA A 106 -5.30 13.26 -6.65
C ALA A 106 -5.90 11.90 -7.00
N ALA A 107 -5.29 11.20 -7.97
CA ALA A 107 -5.70 9.83 -8.33
C ALA A 107 -5.51 8.86 -7.16
N LEU A 108 -4.39 8.98 -6.44
CA LEU A 108 -4.13 8.24 -5.22
C LEU A 108 -5.20 8.51 -4.17
N SER A 109 -5.45 9.78 -3.86
CA SER A 109 -6.46 10.20 -2.88
C SER A 109 -7.83 9.62 -3.19
N ALA A 110 -8.29 9.78 -4.43
CA ALA A 110 -9.56 9.25 -4.87
C ALA A 110 -9.60 7.72 -4.71
N LYS A 111 -8.50 7.02 -5.04
CA LYS A 111 -8.44 5.57 -4.94
C LYS A 111 -8.42 5.08 -3.50
N VAL A 112 -7.70 5.74 -2.62
CA VAL A 112 -7.67 5.39 -1.20
C VAL A 112 -9.04 5.59 -0.56
N LYS A 113 -9.68 6.74 -0.81
CA LYS A 113 -11.06 7.00 -0.36
C LYS A 113 -12.03 5.92 -0.84
N GLN A 114 -11.98 5.59 -2.13
CA GLN A 114 -12.81 4.52 -2.70
C GLN A 114 -12.62 3.14 -2.01
N LEU A 115 -11.41 2.84 -1.53
CA LEU A 115 -11.09 1.55 -0.91
C LEU A 115 -11.40 1.50 0.58
N LEU A 116 -11.36 2.65 1.27
CA LEU A 116 -11.57 2.74 2.72
C LEU A 116 -13.01 3.12 3.10
N GLU A 117 -13.75 3.78 2.22
CA GLU A 117 -15.17 4.16 2.43
C GLU A 117 -16.16 3.10 1.89
N LYS A 118 -15.68 1.89 1.59
CA LYS A 118 -16.48 0.75 1.11
C LYS A 118 -16.90 -0.17 2.25
#